data_AF-A0A284SAV3-F1
#
_entry.id   AF-A0A284SAV3-F1
#
_cell.length_a   1.000
_cell.length_b   1.000
_cell.length_c   1.000
_cell.angle_alpha   90.00
_cell.angle_beta   90.00
_cell.angle_gamma   90.00
#
_symmetry.space_group_name_H-M   'P 1'
#
loop_
_entity.id
_entity.type
_entity.pdbx_description
1 polymer ?
#
loop_
_entity_poly.entity_id
_entity_poly.type
_entity_poly.pdbx_seq_one_letter_code
_entity_poly.pdbx_strand_id
1 'polypeptide(L)'
;MLHNVYAALVEVHGFSSTAMDNPSGTEGNVVWLHLFIDALSLQSCNPTLPNAPDAWIQADQNQYDGANVCTLWNTFTSRRLSVNAANCVDDTSVPSGC
;
A
#
# COMPACT_ATOMS: atom_id res chain seq x y z
N MET A 1 -1.29 -2.78 -10.84
CA MET A 1 -0.53 -2.62 -9.59
C MET A 1 -1.45 -2.36 -8.42
N LEU A 2 -2.03 -1.16 -8.26
CA LEU A 2 -2.83 -0.80 -7.07
C LEU A 2 -4.07 -1.67 -6.81
N HIS A 3 -4.69 -2.24 -7.85
CA HIS A 3 -5.77 -3.22 -7.66
C HIS A 3 -5.31 -4.51 -6.94
N ASN A 4 -4.02 -4.84 -6.98
CA ASN A 4 -3.48 -5.97 -6.20
C ASN A 4 -3.36 -5.57 -4.73
N VAL A 5 -3.00 -4.31 -4.45
CA VAL A 5 -2.96 -3.79 -3.07
C VAL A 5 -4.37 -3.82 -2.48
N TYR A 6 -5.36 -3.40 -3.26
CA TYR A 6 -6.77 -3.54 -2.91
C TYR A 6 -7.14 -5.00 -2.61
N ALA A 7 -6.82 -5.92 -3.54
CA ALA A 7 -7.16 -7.33 -3.38
C ALA A 7 -6.49 -7.94 -2.15
N ALA A 8 -5.21 -7.66 -1.91
CA ALA A 8 -4.46 -8.17 -0.75
C ALA A 8 -5.00 -7.63 0.57
N LEU A 9 -5.35 -6.36 0.65
CA LEU A 9 -5.98 -5.79 1.85
C LEU A 9 -7.37 -6.37 2.09
N VAL A 10 -8.17 -6.57 1.04
CA VAL A 10 -9.48 -7.23 1.13
C VAL A 10 -9.34 -8.70 1.53
N GLU A 11 -8.30 -9.39 1.09
CA GLU A 11 -8.02 -10.77 1.51
C GLU A 11 -7.70 -10.86 3.02
N VAL A 12 -6.92 -9.90 3.54
CA VAL A 12 -6.52 -9.88 4.95
C VAL A 12 -7.65 -9.40 5.88
N HIS A 13 -8.35 -8.33 5.49
CA HIS A 13 -9.30 -7.62 6.36
C HIS A 13 -10.77 -7.82 5.99
N GLY A 14 -11.05 -8.55 4.91
CA GLY A 14 -12.40 -8.72 4.37
C GLY A 14 -12.88 -7.52 3.55
N PHE A 15 -14.11 -7.62 3.05
CA PHE A 15 -14.78 -6.58 2.28
C PHE A 15 -15.96 -5.97 3.06
N SER A 16 -16.00 -4.64 3.12
CA SER A 16 -17.15 -3.89 3.62
C SER A 16 -18.10 -3.53 2.50
N SER A 17 -19.36 -3.94 2.62
CA SER A 17 -20.45 -3.53 1.71
C SER A 17 -20.94 -2.10 1.94
N THR A 18 -20.50 -1.44 3.02
CA THR A 18 -20.93 -0.09 3.42
C THR A 18 -19.78 0.91 3.45
N ALA A 19 -18.64 0.58 2.82
CA ALA A 19 -17.45 1.43 2.79
C ALA A 19 -17.69 2.84 2.23
N MET A 20 -18.70 3.01 1.37
CA MET A 20 -19.08 4.32 0.83
C MET A 20 -19.81 5.21 1.85
N ASP A 21 -20.43 4.61 2.86
CA ASP A 21 -21.23 5.32 3.86
C ASP A 21 -20.51 5.41 5.22
N ASN A 22 -19.62 4.45 5.51
CA ASN A 22 -18.87 4.38 6.75
C ASN A 22 -17.35 4.32 6.48
N PRO A 23 -16.63 5.46 6.60
CA PRO A 23 -15.19 5.48 6.45
C PRO A 23 -14.43 4.95 7.68
N SER A 24 -15.10 4.73 8.82
CA SER A 24 -14.45 4.29 10.05
C SER A 24 -14.29 2.76 10.13
N GLY A 25 -14.66 2.03 9.08
CA GLY A 25 -14.47 0.60 8.97
C GLY A 25 -13.00 0.20 8.93
N THR A 26 -12.71 -1.03 9.36
CA THR A 26 -11.35 -1.60 9.33
C THR A 26 -11.20 -2.63 8.21
N GLU A 27 -12.21 -2.81 7.37
CA GLU A 27 -12.20 -3.75 6.25
C GLU A 27 -11.28 -3.28 5.12
N GLY A 28 -10.81 -4.21 4.31
CA GLY A 28 -9.69 -4.00 3.39
C GLY A 28 -9.94 -2.96 2.32
N ASN A 29 -11.18 -2.84 1.83
CA ASN A 29 -11.55 -1.79 0.87
C ASN A 29 -11.67 -0.40 1.50
N VAL A 30 -11.94 -0.31 2.81
CA VAL A 30 -11.91 0.96 3.56
C VAL A 30 -10.45 1.36 3.82
N VAL A 31 -9.64 0.42 4.35
CA VAL A 31 -8.21 0.61 4.59
C VAL A 31 -7.48 1.02 3.32
N TRP A 32 -7.74 0.32 2.20
CA TRP A 32 -7.13 0.64 0.91
C TRP A 32 -7.42 2.07 0.46
N LEU A 33 -8.65 2.56 0.64
CA LEU A 33 -9.03 3.88 0.18
C LEU A 33 -8.36 4.98 1.03
N HIS A 34 -8.30 4.80 2.36
CA HIS A 34 -7.56 5.71 3.23
C HIS A 34 -6.09 5.78 2.84
N LEU A 35 -5.42 4.62 2.77
CA LEU A 35 -4.01 4.55 2.38
C LEU A 35 -3.76 5.15 1.01
N PHE A 36 -4.66 4.93 0.03
CA PHE A 36 -4.50 5.51 -1.30
C PHE A 36 -4.53 7.03 -1.28
N ILE A 37 -5.53 7.62 -0.61
CA ILE A 37 -5.68 9.08 -0.55
C ILE A 37 -4.56 9.73 0.28
N ASP A 38 -4.18 9.13 1.39
CA ASP A 38 -3.09 9.62 2.23
C ASP A 38 -1.75 9.53 1.50
N ALA A 39 -1.49 8.41 0.82
CA ALA A 39 -0.28 8.24 0.03
C ALA A 39 -0.15 9.29 -1.07
N LEU A 40 -1.25 9.69 -1.73
CA LEU A 40 -1.24 10.78 -2.73
C LEU A 40 -0.77 12.11 -2.14
N SER A 41 -1.11 12.38 -0.88
CA SER A 41 -0.68 13.59 -0.17
C SER A 41 0.76 13.51 0.33
N LEU A 42 1.28 12.30 0.54
CA LEU A 42 2.63 12.04 1.02
C LEU A 42 3.67 11.84 -0.10
N GLN A 43 3.24 11.73 -1.36
CA GLN A 43 4.19 11.54 -2.47
C GLN A 43 5.20 12.70 -2.54
N SER A 44 6.45 12.36 -2.83
CA SER A 44 7.49 13.35 -3.11
C SER A 44 7.15 14.18 -4.36
N CYS A 45 7.71 15.40 -4.47
CA CYS A 45 7.61 16.19 -5.71
C CYS A 45 8.15 15.40 -6.92
N ASN A 46 7.37 15.32 -7.99
CA ASN A 46 7.64 14.50 -9.18
C ASN A 46 7.88 13.00 -8.84
N PRO A 47 6.85 12.30 -8.35
CA PRO A 47 6.98 10.91 -7.93
C PRO A 47 7.23 9.98 -9.12
N THR A 48 7.81 8.82 -8.83
CA THR A 48 8.10 7.77 -9.81
C THR A 48 7.48 6.46 -9.33
N LEU A 49 7.17 5.53 -10.24
CA LEU A 49 6.59 4.24 -9.85
C LEU A 49 7.40 3.49 -8.77
N PRO A 50 8.75 3.47 -8.81
CA PRO A 50 9.53 2.79 -7.77
C PRO A 50 9.52 3.47 -6.39
N ASN A 51 9.29 4.78 -6.30
CA ASN A 51 9.22 5.49 -5.01
C ASN A 51 7.80 5.56 -4.42
N ALA A 52 6.79 5.16 -5.20
CA ALA A 52 5.41 5.16 -4.73
C ALA A 52 5.17 4.27 -3.49
N PRO A 53 5.77 3.07 -3.33
CA PRO A 53 5.58 2.24 -2.13
C PRO A 53 5.90 2.97 -0.83
N ASP A 54 6.94 3.81 -0.80
CA ASP A 54 7.35 4.52 0.42
C ASP A 54 6.23 5.42 0.98
N ALA A 55 5.49 6.10 0.10
CA ALA A 55 4.36 6.93 0.50
C ALA A 55 3.19 6.10 1.07
N TRP A 56 2.98 4.88 0.56
CA TRP A 56 1.98 3.95 1.10
C TRP A 56 2.38 3.40 2.45
N ILE A 57 3.65 3.06 2.63
CA ILE A 57 4.20 2.60 3.92
C ILE A 57 4.10 3.71 4.97
N GLN A 58 4.42 4.96 4.59
CA GLN A 58 4.27 6.10 5.49
C GLN A 58 2.81 6.38 5.85
N ALA A 59 1.88 6.27 4.88
CA ALA A 59 0.44 6.39 5.15
C ALA A 59 -0.02 5.33 6.17
N ASP A 60 0.42 4.08 5.99
CA ASP A 60 0.09 2.99 6.91
C ASP A 60 0.66 3.19 8.31
N GLN A 61 1.88 3.71 8.40
CA GLN A 61 2.50 4.05 9.67
C GLN A 61 1.72 5.15 10.41
N ASN A 62 1.19 6.14 9.67
CA ASN A 62 0.47 7.27 10.26
C ASN A 62 -0.95 6.90 10.70
N GLN A 63 -1.65 6.07 9.91
CA GLN A 63 -3.07 5.80 10.09
C GLN A 63 -3.35 4.50 10.87
N TYR A 64 -2.46 3.49 10.75
CA TYR A 64 -2.66 2.14 11.27
C TYR A 64 -1.45 1.60 12.03
N ASP A 65 -0.54 2.48 12.48
CA ASP A 65 0.68 2.13 13.21
C ASP A 65 1.58 1.10 12.50
N GLY A 66 1.47 1.00 11.17
CA GLY A 66 2.27 0.06 10.36
C GLY A 66 1.71 -1.37 10.29
N ALA A 67 0.44 -1.58 10.66
CA ALA A 67 -0.17 -2.90 10.69
C ALA A 67 -0.21 -3.63 9.34
N ASN A 68 -0.11 -2.91 8.21
CA ASN A 68 -0.22 -3.47 6.87
C ASN A 68 1.10 -3.48 6.08
N VAL A 69 2.21 -3.04 6.69
CA VAL A 69 3.51 -2.88 6.02
C VAL A 69 3.93 -4.11 5.22
N CYS A 70 3.80 -5.31 5.78
CA CYS A 70 4.19 -6.54 5.08
C CYS A 70 3.24 -6.92 3.95
N THR A 71 1.93 -6.72 4.14
CA THR A 71 0.95 -6.92 3.06
C THR A 71 1.22 -5.98 1.89
N LEU A 72 1.54 -4.71 2.18
CA LEU A 72 1.88 -3.70 1.19
C LEU A 72 3.18 -4.06 0.45
N TRP A 73 4.27 -4.33 1.17
CA TRP A 73 5.55 -4.70 0.58
C TRP A 73 5.46 -5.96 -0.28
N ASN A 74 4.85 -7.04 0.23
CA ASN A 74 4.66 -8.27 -0.54
C ASN A 74 3.88 -8.01 -1.84
N THR A 75 2.92 -7.09 -1.79
CA THR A 75 2.12 -6.77 -2.98
C THR A 75 2.90 -5.96 -4.01
N PHE A 76 3.63 -4.92 -3.60
CA PHE A 76 4.43 -4.11 -4.53
C PHE A 76 5.59 -4.92 -5.13
N THR A 77 6.28 -5.70 -4.32
CA THR A 77 7.39 -6.57 -4.75
C THR A 77 6.94 -7.69 -5.69
N SER A 78 5.71 -8.21 -5.56
CA SER A 78 5.12 -9.16 -6.51
C SER A 78 5.03 -8.63 -7.95
N ARG A 79 5.03 -7.30 -8.09
CA ARG A 79 5.03 -6.59 -9.37
C ARG A 79 6.34 -5.83 -9.62
N ARG A 80 7.40 -6.27 -8.94
CA ARG A 80 8.79 -5.84 -9.12
C ARG A 80 9.07 -4.39 -8.71
N LEU A 81 8.24 -3.85 -7.82
CA LEU A 81 8.40 -2.53 -7.22
C LEU A 81 8.85 -2.67 -5.76
N SER A 82 10.11 -3.04 -5.59
CA SER A 82 10.77 -3.21 -4.30
C SER A 82 11.67 -2.00 -3.97
N VAL A 83 12.22 -1.96 -2.75
CA VAL A 83 13.17 -0.95 -2.24
C VAL A 83 14.38 -0.70 -3.15
N ASN A 84 14.83 -1.69 -3.94
CA ASN A 84 15.97 -1.52 -4.84
C ASN A 84 15.56 -1.31 -6.31
N ALA A 85 14.26 -1.22 -6.61
CA ALA A 85 13.80 -0.95 -7.97
C ALA A 85 14.19 0.48 -8.36
N ALA A 86 15.04 0.64 -9.37
CA ALA A 86 15.55 1.95 -9.79
C ALA A 86 16.03 1.92 -11.24
N ASN A 87 16.03 3.06 -11.92
CA ASN A 87 16.56 3.19 -13.29
C ASN A 87 15.99 2.15 -14.28
N CYS A 88 14.69 1.86 -14.18
CA CYS A 88 14.00 0.82 -14.97
C CYS A 88 14.53 -0.61 -14.76
N VAL A 89 15.20 -0.86 -13.62
CA VAL A 89 15.57 -2.19 -13.15
C VAL A 89 14.55 -2.65 -12.12
N ASP A 90 13.96 -3.80 -12.41
CA ASP A 90 12.99 -4.50 -11.57
C ASP A 90 13.65 -5.10 -10.31
N ASP A 91 12.97 -5.07 -9.17
CA ASP A 91 13.41 -5.75 -7.94
C ASP A 91 12.23 -6.38 -7.19
N THR A 92 12.42 -7.59 -6.67
CA THR A 92 11.39 -8.38 -5.98
C THR A 92 11.72 -8.68 -4.52
N SER A 93 12.77 -8.09 -3.96
CA SER A 93 13.14 -8.34 -2.57
C SER A 93 12.07 -7.83 -1.61
N VAL A 94 11.73 -8.59 -0.58
CA VAL A 94 10.87 -8.10 0.51
C VAL A 94 11.78 -7.58 1.63
N PRO A 95 11.52 -6.39 2.21
CA PRO A 95 12.32 -5.87 3.32
C PRO A 95 12.32 -6.80 4.52
N SER A 96 13.45 -6.89 5.23
CA SER A 96 13.58 -7.70 6.44
C SER A 96 12.61 -7.27 7.54
N GLY A 97 11.92 -8.21 8.17
CA GLY A 97 10.87 -7.94 9.16
C GLY A 97 9.46 -8.12 8.59
N CYS A 98 9.41 -8.34 7.28
CA CYS A 98 8.40 -9.06 6.54
C CYS A 98 9.06 -10.35 5.99
#